data_AF-A0A8R1I9U1-F1
#
_entry.id   AF-A0A8R1I9U1-F1
#
_cell.length_a   1.000
_cell.length_b   1.000
_cell.length_c   1.000
_cell.angle_alpha   90.00
_cell.angle_beta   90.00
_cell.angle_gamma   90.00
#
_symmetry.space_group_name_H-M   'P 1'
#
loop_
_entity.id
_entity.type
_entity.pdbx_description
1 polymer ?
#
loop_
_entity_poly.entity_id
_entity_poly.type
_entity_poly.pdbx_seq_one_letter_code
_entity_poly.pdbx_strand_id
1 'polypeptide(L)' 'MDHLQKLHILVDFDENGYLLQIFSKPCQDRPTLFLEIIQRQNHQGFGAGNFKALFESIELEQTKRGNLFYDNVKDGKKL' A
#
# COMPACT_ATOMS: atom_id res chain seq x y z
N MET A 1 12.41 -15.07 5.64
CA MET A 1 11.14 -14.34 5.82
C MET A 1 11.22 -13.32 6.94
N ASP A 2 11.90 -13.61 8.04
CA ASP A 2 12.06 -12.73 9.21
C ASP A 2 12.55 -11.32 8.89
N HIS A 3 13.52 -11.18 7.97
CA HIS A 3 14.02 -9.87 7.55
C HIS A 3 12.96 -9.05 6.79
N LEU A 4 12.18 -9.69 5.91
CA LEU A 4 11.14 -9.01 5.14
C LEU A 4 10.01 -8.52 6.05
N GLN A 5 9.59 -9.37 7.00
CA GLN A 5 8.58 -9.01 7.98
C GLN A 5 9.05 -7.87 8.90
N LYS A 6 10.30 -7.92 9.36
CA LYS A 6 10.91 -6.86 10.18
C LYS A 6 10.97 -5.50 9.45
N LEU A 7 11.14 -5.53 8.13
CA LEU A 7 11.18 -4.33 7.29
C LEU A 7 9.80 -3.92 6.76
N HIS A 8 8.74 -4.66 7.08
CA HIS A 8 7.39 -4.46 6.52
C HIS A 8 7.35 -4.50 4.99
N ILE A 9 8.18 -5.37 4.38
CA ILE A 9 8.18 -5.60 2.94
C ILE A 9 7.04 -6.55 2.58
N LEU A 10 6.21 -6.10 1.65
CA LEU A 10 5.11 -6.88 1.09
C LEU A 10 5.63 -7.79 -0.02
N VAL A 11 5.10 -9.01 -0.08
CA VAL A 11 5.52 -10.05 -1.03
C VAL A 11 4.31 -10.50 -1.84
N ASP A 12 4.44 -10.47 -3.16
CA ASP A 12 3.48 -11.07 -4.09
C ASP A 12 4.23 -12.04 -5.03
N PHE A 13 3.55 -13.07 -5.52
CA PHE A 13 4.16 -14.14 -6.33
C PHE A 13 3.22 -14.62 -7.42
N ASP A 14 3.80 -14.97 -8.57
CA ASP A 14 3.13 -15.66 -9.66
C ASP A 14 3.87 -16.97 -9.99
N GLU A 15 3.45 -17.64 -11.07
CA GLU A 15 4.05 -18.92 -11.48
C GLU A 15 5.52 -18.79 -11.94
N ASN A 16 5.99 -17.58 -12.25
CA ASN A 16 7.27 -17.32 -12.89
C ASN A 16 8.24 -16.48 -12.04
N GLY A 17 7.77 -15.89 -10.94
CA GLY A 17 8.54 -14.90 -10.20
C GLY A 17 7.85 -14.33 -8.96
N TYR A 18 8.45 -13.27 -8.41
CA TYR A 18 7.94 -12.56 -7.24
C TYR A 18 8.17 -11.05 -7.32
N LEU A 19 7.39 -10.34 -6.52
CA LEU A 19 7.49 -8.91 -6.26
C LEU A 19 7.73 -8.66 -4.78
N LEU A 20 8.69 -7.78 -4.49
CA LEU A 20 8.86 -7.20 -3.15
C LEU A 20 8.54 -5.71 -3.24
N GLN A 21 7.62 -5.24 -2.41
CA GLN A 21 7.18 -3.84 -2.40
C GLN A 21 7.23 -3.26 -0.99
N ILE A 22 7.59 -1.98 -0.88
CA ILE A 22 7.46 -1.20 0.35
C ILE A 22 7.12 0.24 -0.01
N PHE A 23 6.23 0.85 0.79
CA PHE A 23 5.78 2.22 0.61
C PHE A 23 6.30 3.10 1.75
N SER A 24 6.72 4.32 1.41
CA SER A 24 7.06 5.31 2.42
C SER A 24 5.81 5.89 3.07
N LYS A 25 5.98 6.48 4.26
CA LYS A 25 5.03 7.49 4.75
C LYS A 25 4.97 8.68 3.77
N PRO A 26 3.95 9.55 3.87
CA PRO A 26 3.93 10.77 3.09
C PRO A 26 5.23 11.57 3.24
N CYS A 27 5.78 12.04 2.12
CA CYS A 27 7.06 12.78 2.10
C CYS A 27 6.91 14.25 2.52
N GLN A 28 5.68 14.71 2.71
CA GLN A 28 5.32 16.08 3.06
C GLN A 28 4.23 16.05 4.14
N ASP A 29 4.03 17.17 4.83
CA ASP A 29 2.98 17.30 5.85
C ASP A 29 1.58 17.03 5.25
N ARG A 30 1.38 17.51 4.02
CA ARG A 30 0.19 17.19 3.23
C ARG A 30 0.29 15.75 2.71
N PRO A 31 -0.71 14.88 2.97
CA PRO A 31 -0.65 13.46 2.63
C PRO A 31 -0.98 13.22 1.15
N THR A 32 -0.13 13.72 0.25
CA THR A 32 -0.36 13.68 -1.20
C THR A 32 0.69 12.90 -1.96
N LEU A 33 1.94 12.93 -1.52
CA LEU A 33 3.06 12.25 -2.17
C LEU A 33 3.66 11.21 -1.24
N PHE A 34 3.82 9.99 -1.73
CA PHE A 34 4.60 8.91 -1.13
C PHE A 34 5.50 8.30 -2.20
N LEU A 35 6.48 7.52 -1.77
CA LEU A 35 7.40 6.79 -2.63
C LEU A 35 7.16 5.29 -2.48
N GLU A 36 7.38 4.56 -3.57
CA GLU A 36 7.39 3.11 -3.61
C GLU A 36 8.80 2.63 -3.98
N ILE A 37 9.29 1.62 -3.25
CA ILE A 37 10.45 0.84 -3.67
C ILE A 37 9.94 -0.55 -4.05
N ILE A 38 10.24 -0.97 -5.28
CA ILE A 38 9.83 -2.24 -5.85
C ILE A 38 11.04 -3.02 -6.37
N GLN A 39 11.16 -4.28 -5.96
CA GLN A 39 12.08 -5.24 -6.55
C GLN A 39 11.27 -6.31 -7.29
N ARG A 40 11.65 -6.54 -8.55
CA ARG A 40 11.01 -7.52 -9.43
C ARG A 40 11.98 -8.64 -9.68
N GLN A 41 11.50 -9.88 -9.54
CA GLN A 41 12.23 -11.03 -10.05
C GLN A 41 11.31 -11.84 -10.95
N ASN A 42 11.54 -11.76 -12.27
CA ASN A 42 10.72 -12.40 -13.31
C ASN A 42 9.21 -12.13 -13.25
N HIS A 43 8.79 -11.10 -12.50
CA HIS A 43 7.39 -10.69 -12.37
C HIS A 43 7.18 -9.27 -12.93
N GLN A 44 6.52 -9.17 -14.08
CA GLN A 44 6.27 -7.89 -14.77
C GLN A 44 4.89 -7.29 -14.48
N GLY A 45 4.00 -8.06 -13.84
CA GLY A 45 2.67 -7.61 -13.43
C GLY A 45 2.66 -6.68 -12.21
N PHE A 46 1.48 -6.47 -11.63
CA PHE A 46 1.29 -5.67 -10.42
C PHE A 46 0.87 -6.56 -9.26
N GLY A 47 1.36 -6.27 -8.05
CA GLY A 47 0.92 -6.95 -6.84
C GLY A 47 -0.42 -6.41 -6.35
N ALA A 48 -1.54 -7.03 -6.74
CA ALA A 48 -2.89 -6.54 -6.41
C ALA A 48 -3.14 -6.56 -4.89
N GLY A 49 -2.58 -7.54 -4.17
CA GLY A 49 -2.65 -7.60 -2.71
C GLY A 49 -1.93 -6.44 -2.04
N ASN A 50 -0.81 -6.00 -2.62
CA ASN A 50 0.02 -4.93 -2.07
C ASN A 50 -0.67 -3.57 -2.15
N PHE A 51 -1.47 -3.35 -3.21
CA PHE A 51 -2.29 -2.15 -3.34
C PHE A 51 -3.39 -2.04 -2.29
N LYS A 52 -4.08 -3.14 -1.94
CA LYS A 52 -5.13 -3.12 -0.91
C LYS A 52 -4.56 -2.73 0.45
N ALA A 53 -3.42 -3.32 0.83
CA ALA A 53 -2.75 -3.00 2.09
C ALA A 53 -2.28 -1.53 2.16
N LEU A 54 -1.81 -0.96 1.04
CA LEU A 54 -1.48 0.46 0.95
C LEU A 54 -2.71 1.34 1.19
N PHE A 55 -3.83 1.06 0.50
CA PHE A 55 -5.07 1.83 0.65
C PHE A 55 -5.59 1.78 2.09
N GLU A 56 -5.63 0.60 2.72
CA GLU A 56 -6.06 0.45 4.11
C GLU A 56 -5.17 1.26 5.08
N SER A 57 -3.85 1.29 4.84
CA SER A 57 -2.92 2.10 5.64
C SER A 57 -3.16 3.61 5.47
N ILE A 58 -3.48 4.06 4.26
CA ILE A 58 -3.79 5.47 3.96
C ILE A 58 -5.11 5.86 4.61
N GLU A 59 -6.15 5.03 4.50
CA GLU A 59 -7.47 5.27 5.10
C GLU A 59 -7.37 5.35 6.63
N LEU A 60 -6.58 4.48 7.26
CA LEU A 60 -6.30 4.55 8.69
C LEU A 60 -5.65 5.89 9.07
N GLU A 61 -4.73 6.38 8.27
CA GLU A 61 -4.06 7.67 8.51
C GLU A 61 -5.01 8.86 8.27
N GLN A 62 -5.87 8.80 7.26
CA GLN A 62 -6.92 9.79 7.00
C GLN A 62 -7.94 9.85 8.15
N THR A 63 -8.34 8.68 8.68
CA THR A 63 -9.22 8.57 9.84
C THR A 63 -8.61 9.27 11.06
N LYS A 64 -7.33 9.01 11.33
CA LYS A 64 -6.60 9.68 12.44
C LYS A 64 -6.51 11.19 12.29
N ARG A 65 -6.48 11.69 11.05
CA ARG A 65 -6.44 13.14 10.73
C ARG A 65 -7.84 13.77 10.65
N GLY A 66 -8.91 12.99 10.76
CA GLY A 66 -10.30 13.47 10.69
C GLY A 66 -10.73 13.92 9.29
N ASN A 67 -10.09 13.43 8.23
CA ASN A 67 -10.39 13.81 6.85
C ASN A 67 -10.81 12.61 5.96
N LEU A 68 -11.23 11.50 6.57
CA LEU A 68 -11.91 10.43 5.86
C LEU A 68 -13.39 10.82 5.70
N PHE A 69 -13.86 11.00 4.46
CA PHE A 69 -15.20 11.52 4.16
C PHE A 69 -16.20 10.44 3.69
N TYR A 70 -15.82 9.16 3.77
CA TYR A 70 -16.60 8.02 3.27
C TYR A 70 -16.52 6.84 4.25
N ASP A 71 -17.67 6.21 4.53
CA ASP A 71 -17.75 5.01 5.38
C ASP A 71 -17.42 3.71 4.61
N ASN A 72 -17.60 3.70 3.28
CA ASN A 72 -17.35 2.56 2.40
C ASN A 72 -17.07 3.03 0.97
N VAL A 73 -15.85 2.77 0.46
CA VAL A 73 -15.43 3.11 -0.91
C VAL A 73 -16.28 2.38 -1.97
N LYS A 74 -16.85 1.22 -1.62
CA LYS A 74 -17.69 0.43 -2.53
C LYS A 74 -19.01 1.11 -2.92
N ASP A 75 -19.55 1.95 -2.04
CA ASP A 75 -20.88 2.54 -2.22
C ASP A 75 -20.84 4.03 -2.61
N GLY A 76 -19.66 4.66 -2.57
CA GLY A 76 -19.47 6.07 -2.97
C GLY A 76 -20.32 7.08 -2.21
N LYS A 77 -20.97 6.68 -1.11
CA LYS A 77 -21.80 7.55 -0.31
C LYS A 77 -20.93 8.37 0.64
N LYS A 78 -20.98 9.68 0.44
CA LYS A 78 -20.45 10.68 1.36
C LYS A 78 -21.23 10.60 2.68
N LEU A 79 -20.55 10.79 3.80
CA LEU A 79 -21.17 11.09 5.10
C LEU A 79 -22.14 12.28 4.98
#